data_AF-A0A7S0W8Z1-F1
#
_entry.id   AF-A0A7S0W8Z1-F1
#
_cell.length_a   1.000
_cell.length_b   1.000
_cell.length_c   1.000
_cell.angle_alpha   90.00
_cell.angle_beta   90.00
_cell.angle_gamma   90.00
#
_symmetry.space_group_name_H-M   'P 1'
#
loop_
_entity.id
_entity.type
_entity.pdbx_description
1 polymer ?
#
loop_
_entity_poly.entity_id
_entity_poly.type
_entity_poly.pdbx_seq_one_letter_code
_entity_poly.pdbx_strand_id
1 'polypeptide(L)'
;AGRDPPLPVPPVEVDIPHAPPAKAAPPKRTRRPKITEPTEEETRLMREWSERRVTEIARRQAETCGAPGKPKHLAFVISQLRARLPASEQGALLDAVRSYNAGESTPEDFAAFCNEQIERHAIVVPLTHRAEVNVRPRKRVVPVRLAMGSDAIEMMKEAGSDVSSPDDPEAGARPVAAKKACRGHPARGGGQGQGVKPEPGLGGETVSSPEGDDDARCPVCVSCPLEDDRWVKCDGCSTWYHQICVLFNELAHGKSVRFFCRTPGCRKRGSRQLNRRQRKPCYPTSLSLTSDPLAEAVAAAAVSVSRTDRSVVARVASCSTQTRGDAKKKSLTVMVFQHTMTGSDLLFLTVMLEVQGQKFSVVGADSNGLYEESYQGERAAVEVSVFEGLMRHARDAGFTTVSLTNPQAVGDFALFYGRPAHGAWGPGDAEATFEGALATAKQEGGVYGVHRDGAGFVAKLRPLAGATGSLAVDDTPCKAAGERDSLVGLMDANGYSFGNLQCAKYASMMVVYHLAKGWKKDGAREFSSYRPRHADAGAGSEEEEEEEPEEQEGESFPVPPPAASRQNSGLEVLISRQHS
;
A
#
# COMPACT_ATOMS: atom_id res chain seq x y z
N ALA A 1 56.32 33.16 63.94
CA ALA A 1 55.92 31.97 63.15
C ALA A 1 54.54 31.57 63.64
N GLY A 2 53.44 32.07 63.07
CA GLY A 2 52.95 31.83 61.72
C GLY A 2 51.56 31.20 61.90
N ARG A 3 50.56 32.03 62.23
CA ARG A 3 49.15 31.63 62.31
C ARG A 3 48.44 32.26 61.11
N ASP A 4 47.90 31.41 60.26
CA ASP A 4 47.17 31.80 59.07
C ASP A 4 45.88 32.57 59.44
N PRO A 5 45.48 33.55 58.63
CA PRO A 5 44.25 34.31 58.85
C PRO A 5 43.00 33.45 58.55
N PRO A 6 41.88 33.70 59.25
CA PRO A 6 40.65 32.93 59.07
C PRO A 6 40.03 33.20 57.69
N LEU A 7 39.55 32.13 57.06
CA LEU A 7 38.85 32.16 55.78
C LEU A 7 37.52 32.93 55.86
N PRO A 8 37.13 33.66 54.80
CA PRO A 8 35.88 34.42 54.77
C PRO A 8 34.67 33.50 54.68
N VAL A 9 33.66 33.79 55.49
CA VAL A 9 32.36 33.10 55.51
C VAL A 9 31.58 33.47 54.24
N PRO A 10 31.02 32.49 53.49
CA PRO A 10 30.22 32.77 52.31
C PRO A 10 28.87 33.42 52.68
N PRO A 11 28.32 34.29 51.82
CA PRO A 11 27.07 34.99 52.10
C PRO A 11 25.88 34.02 52.09
N VAL A 12 25.01 34.18 53.09
CA VAL A 12 23.74 33.46 53.20
C VAL A 12 22.73 34.14 52.28
N GLU A 13 22.36 33.48 51.18
CA GLU A 13 21.22 33.87 50.35
C GLU A 13 19.92 33.59 51.11
N VAL A 14 19.08 34.62 51.23
CA VAL A 14 17.74 34.54 51.84
C VAL A 14 16.76 34.17 50.74
N ASP A 15 16.17 32.97 50.85
CA ASP A 15 15.12 32.47 49.96
C ASP A 15 13.89 33.38 49.99
N ILE A 16 13.60 34.01 48.84
CA ILE A 16 12.35 34.74 48.60
C ILE A 16 11.32 33.71 48.08
N PRO A 17 10.11 33.63 48.66
CA PRO A 17 9.12 32.62 48.29
C PRO A 17 8.67 32.77 46.82
N HIS A 18 8.80 31.68 46.07
CA HIS A 18 8.40 31.58 44.67
C HIS A 18 6.91 31.85 44.45
N ALA A 19 6.61 32.90 43.70
CA ALA A 19 5.31 33.08 43.05
C ALA A 19 5.09 31.98 41.98
N PRO A 20 3.87 31.47 41.80
CA PRO A 20 3.59 30.41 40.83
C PRO A 20 3.86 30.87 39.39
N PRO A 21 4.41 30.00 38.52
CA PRO A 21 4.82 30.37 37.18
C PRO A 21 3.61 30.74 36.31
N ALA A 22 3.63 31.97 35.80
CA ALA A 22 2.72 32.41 34.75
C ALA A 22 2.85 31.47 33.53
N LYS A 23 1.72 30.96 33.03
CA LYS A 23 1.64 30.13 31.82
C LYS A 23 2.40 30.80 30.68
N ALA A 24 3.52 30.21 30.29
CA ALA A 24 4.28 30.62 29.12
C ALA A 24 3.36 30.58 27.88
N ALA A 25 3.22 31.74 27.22
CA ALA A 25 2.52 31.82 25.95
C ALA A 25 3.21 30.89 24.93
N PRO A 26 2.45 30.11 24.14
CA PRO A 26 3.03 29.20 23.17
C PRO A 26 3.91 29.98 22.18
N PRO A 27 5.08 29.44 21.77
CA PRO A 27 5.98 30.13 20.88
C PRO A 27 5.26 30.47 19.57
N LYS A 28 5.24 31.77 19.21
CA LYS A 28 4.75 32.23 17.91
C LYS A 28 5.52 31.48 16.82
N ARG A 29 4.82 30.56 16.15
CA ARG A 29 5.31 29.88 14.94
C ARG A 29 5.66 30.94 13.89
N THR A 30 6.93 31.29 13.79
CA THR A 30 7.46 32.03 12.65
C THR A 30 7.44 31.08 11.45
N ARG A 31 6.61 31.40 10.45
CA ARG A 31 6.65 30.72 9.15
C ARG A 31 8.04 30.93 8.57
N ARG A 32 8.84 29.87 8.44
CA ARG A 32 10.05 29.89 7.62
C ARG A 32 9.67 30.28 6.19
N PRO A 33 10.21 31.37 5.61
CA PRO A 33 10.05 31.63 4.19
C PRO A 33 10.86 30.56 3.45
N LYS A 34 10.15 29.62 2.82
CA LYS A 34 10.76 28.63 1.92
C LYS A 34 10.35 29.00 0.51
N ILE A 35 11.07 29.97 -0.05
CA ILE A 35 11.15 30.16 -1.50
C ILE A 35 12.63 29.99 -1.82
N THR A 36 13.05 28.73 -1.92
CA THR A 36 14.22 28.41 -2.72
C THR A 36 13.80 28.61 -4.17
N GLU A 37 14.53 29.44 -4.90
CA GLU A 37 14.35 29.55 -6.34
C GLU A 37 14.43 28.14 -6.95
N PRO A 38 13.55 27.79 -7.93
CA PRO A 38 13.55 26.48 -8.54
C PRO A 38 14.93 26.17 -9.11
N THR A 39 15.41 24.94 -8.93
CA THR A 39 16.65 24.49 -9.57
C THR A 39 16.52 24.58 -11.09
N GLU A 40 17.66 24.63 -11.79
CA GLU A 40 17.68 24.71 -13.26
C GLU A 40 16.95 23.51 -13.90
N GLU A 41 17.06 22.33 -13.28
CA GLU A 41 16.35 21.12 -13.68
C GLU A 41 14.84 21.20 -13.43
N GLU A 42 14.39 21.75 -12.29
CA GLU A 42 12.96 22.02 -12.05
C GLU A 42 12.40 23.04 -13.04
N THR A 43 13.19 24.07 -13.40
CA THR A 43 12.82 25.06 -14.39
C THR A 43 12.71 24.47 -15.79
N ARG A 44 13.61 23.53 -16.15
CA ARG A 44 13.53 22.75 -17.39
C ARG A 44 12.27 21.90 -17.44
N LEU A 45 11.98 21.15 -16.37
CA LEU A 45 10.77 20.32 -16.27
C LEU A 45 9.49 21.16 -16.32
N MET A 46 9.47 22.33 -15.68
CA MET A 46 8.33 23.25 -15.76
C MET A 46 8.10 23.77 -17.19
N ARG A 47 9.17 24.09 -17.94
CA ARG A 47 9.08 24.46 -19.36
C ARG A 47 8.54 23.32 -20.22
N GLU A 48 9.11 22.12 -20.10
CA GLU A 48 8.67 20.95 -20.86
C GLU A 48 7.19 20.62 -20.59
N TRP A 49 6.76 20.71 -19.32
CA TRP A 49 5.36 20.51 -18.95
C TRP A 49 4.44 21.60 -19.49
N SER A 50 4.91 22.84 -19.56
CA SER A 50 4.16 23.96 -20.14
C SER A 50 3.95 23.76 -21.64
N GLU A 51 4.99 23.33 -22.37
CA GLU A 51 4.92 23.03 -23.81
C GLU A 51 3.95 21.88 -24.09
N ARG A 52 4.07 20.76 -23.35
CA ARG A 52 3.12 19.63 -23.46
C ARG A 52 1.67 20.07 -23.18
N ARG A 53 1.47 20.99 -22.24
CA ARG A 53 0.15 21.53 -21.89
C ARG A 53 -0.43 22.39 -23.00
N VAL A 54 0.38 23.18 -23.70
CA VAL A 54 -0.06 23.98 -24.85
C VAL A 54 -0.56 23.06 -25.96
N THR A 55 0.17 21.99 -26.30
CA THR A 55 -0.28 20.99 -27.27
C THR A 55 -1.56 20.25 -26.86
N GLU A 56 -1.71 19.88 -25.59
CA GLU A 56 -2.94 19.22 -25.11
C GLU A 56 -4.14 20.18 -25.08
N ILE A 57 -3.93 21.47 -24.79
CA ILE A 57 -4.97 22.50 -24.90
C ILE A 57 -5.37 22.68 -26.36
N ALA A 58 -4.42 22.78 -27.28
CA ALA A 58 -4.68 22.88 -28.72
C ALA A 58 -5.42 21.64 -29.25
N ARG A 59 -5.03 20.43 -28.82
CA ARG A 59 -5.74 19.17 -29.14
C ARG A 59 -7.18 19.21 -28.65
N ARG A 60 -7.41 19.62 -27.39
CA ARG A 60 -8.77 19.76 -26.84
C ARG A 60 -9.58 20.84 -27.53
N GLN A 61 -8.95 21.94 -27.93
CA GLN A 61 -9.60 22.96 -28.74
C GLN A 61 -9.99 22.38 -30.10
N ALA A 62 -9.11 21.63 -30.78
CA ALA A 62 -9.46 20.95 -32.03
C ALA A 62 -10.60 19.92 -31.85
N GLU A 63 -10.58 19.13 -30.76
CA GLU A 63 -11.63 18.15 -30.45
C GLU A 63 -12.97 18.79 -30.05
N THR A 64 -12.92 19.96 -29.41
CA THR A 64 -14.12 20.69 -28.94
C THR A 64 -14.70 21.57 -30.04
N CYS A 65 -13.83 22.16 -30.87
CA CYS A 65 -14.19 23.02 -32.01
C CYS A 65 -14.48 22.22 -33.29
N GLY A 66 -14.02 20.96 -33.40
CA GLY A 66 -14.27 20.08 -34.55
C GLY A 66 -15.72 19.60 -34.71
N ALA A 67 -16.64 20.04 -33.83
CA ALA A 67 -18.07 19.87 -34.00
C ALA A 67 -18.80 21.22 -33.77
N PRO A 68 -18.78 22.14 -34.75
CA PRO A 68 -19.39 23.47 -34.63
C PRO A 68 -20.92 23.50 -34.43
N GLY A 69 -21.58 22.36 -34.21
CA GLY A 69 -23.04 22.25 -34.11
C GLY A 69 -23.65 22.19 -32.70
N LYS A 70 -22.89 22.39 -31.59
CA LYS A 70 -23.48 22.30 -30.25
C LYS A 70 -23.97 23.67 -29.74
N PRO A 71 -25.29 23.98 -29.76
CA PRO A 71 -25.82 25.31 -29.46
C PRO A 71 -25.46 25.83 -28.05
N LYS A 72 -25.22 24.93 -27.09
CA LYS A 72 -24.78 25.31 -25.73
C LYS A 72 -23.35 25.85 -25.67
N HIS A 73 -22.44 25.32 -26.48
CA HIS A 73 -21.06 25.82 -26.54
C HIS A 73 -21.02 27.22 -27.16
N LEU A 74 -21.78 27.42 -28.24
CA LEU A 74 -21.89 28.70 -28.90
C LEU A 74 -22.48 29.78 -27.97
N ALA A 75 -23.55 29.45 -27.24
CA ALA A 75 -24.13 30.35 -26.25
C ALA A 75 -23.14 30.74 -25.15
N PHE A 76 -22.27 29.81 -24.71
CA PHE A 76 -21.21 30.11 -23.76
C PHE A 76 -20.15 31.05 -24.33
N VAL A 77 -19.67 30.80 -25.55
CA VAL A 77 -18.67 31.64 -26.22
C VAL A 77 -19.21 33.06 -26.40
N ILE A 78 -20.45 33.21 -26.90
CA ILE A 78 -21.13 34.50 -27.05
C ILE A 78 -21.25 35.21 -25.70
N SER A 79 -21.60 34.49 -24.62
CA SER A 79 -21.68 35.07 -23.27
C SER A 79 -20.32 35.57 -22.76
N GLN A 80 -19.24 34.83 -23.01
CA GLN A 80 -17.89 35.23 -22.60
C GLN A 80 -17.38 36.43 -23.40
N LEU A 81 -17.64 36.45 -24.72
CA LEU A 81 -17.30 37.57 -25.59
C LEU A 81 -18.05 38.84 -25.19
N ARG A 82 -19.37 38.75 -24.98
CA ARG A 82 -20.19 39.89 -24.54
C ARG A 82 -19.73 40.49 -23.21
N ALA A 83 -19.24 39.66 -22.29
CA ALA A 83 -18.78 40.13 -20.97
C ALA A 83 -17.40 40.81 -21.01
N ARG A 84 -16.59 40.56 -22.04
CA ARG A 84 -15.18 40.99 -22.09
C ARG A 84 -14.84 41.92 -23.25
N LEU A 85 -15.67 41.97 -24.29
CA LEU A 85 -15.47 42.90 -25.41
C LEU A 85 -15.74 44.34 -24.96
N PRO A 86 -14.94 45.31 -25.46
CA PRO A 86 -15.22 46.73 -25.31
C PRO A 86 -16.62 47.09 -25.82
N ALA A 87 -17.26 48.09 -25.23
CA ALA A 87 -18.61 48.52 -25.63
C ALA A 87 -18.73 48.87 -27.13
N SER A 88 -17.64 49.35 -27.75
CA SER A 88 -17.57 49.66 -29.18
C SER A 88 -17.74 48.44 -30.09
N GLU A 89 -17.36 47.25 -29.63
CA GLU A 89 -17.37 46.01 -30.41
C GLU A 89 -18.60 45.13 -30.13
N GLN A 90 -19.38 45.47 -29.10
CA GLN A 90 -20.59 44.71 -28.76
C GLN A 90 -21.65 44.78 -29.86
N GLY A 91 -21.72 45.89 -30.60
CA GLY A 91 -22.61 46.03 -31.76
C GLY A 91 -22.30 45.00 -32.85
N ALA A 92 -21.02 44.90 -33.24
CA ALA A 92 -20.56 43.94 -34.25
C ALA A 92 -20.84 42.48 -33.83
N LEU A 93 -20.63 42.15 -32.55
CA LEU A 93 -20.98 40.81 -32.04
C LEU A 93 -22.48 40.52 -32.15
N LEU A 94 -23.35 41.49 -31.80
CA LEU A 94 -24.80 41.31 -31.87
C LEU A 94 -25.29 41.15 -33.32
N ASP A 95 -24.68 41.86 -34.26
CA ASP A 95 -25.05 41.78 -35.68
C ASP A 95 -24.58 40.46 -36.29
N ALA A 96 -23.39 39.98 -35.94
CA ALA A 96 -22.93 38.64 -36.31
C ALA A 96 -23.83 37.53 -35.73
N VAL A 97 -24.26 37.65 -34.47
CA VAL A 97 -25.22 36.70 -33.84
C VAL A 97 -26.58 36.74 -34.54
N ARG A 98 -27.05 37.92 -34.95
CA ARG A 98 -28.32 38.07 -35.70
C ARG A 98 -28.24 37.44 -37.08
N SER A 99 -27.17 37.70 -37.83
CA SER A 99 -26.92 37.13 -39.15
C SER A 99 -26.83 35.59 -39.08
N TYR A 100 -26.12 35.05 -38.08
CA TYR A 100 -26.06 33.60 -37.83
C TYR A 100 -27.43 33.00 -37.52
N ASN A 101 -28.22 33.62 -36.64
CA ASN A 101 -29.56 33.13 -36.29
C ASN A 101 -30.58 33.25 -37.43
N ALA A 102 -30.40 34.21 -38.34
CA ALA A 102 -31.21 34.37 -39.54
C ALA A 102 -30.85 33.35 -40.65
N GLY A 103 -29.75 32.60 -40.48
CA GLY A 103 -29.22 31.69 -41.50
C GLY A 103 -28.49 32.40 -42.63
N GLU A 104 -28.14 33.69 -42.45
CA GLU A 104 -27.41 34.50 -43.41
C GLU A 104 -25.88 34.28 -43.32
N SER A 105 -25.40 33.68 -42.23
CA SER A 105 -23.99 33.34 -41.98
C SER A 105 -23.84 31.86 -41.65
N THR A 106 -22.81 31.22 -42.20
CA THR A 106 -22.50 29.81 -41.90
C THR A 106 -21.92 29.66 -40.49
N PRO A 107 -22.00 28.47 -39.87
CA PRO A 107 -21.31 28.20 -38.59
C PRO A 107 -19.81 28.48 -38.65
N GLU A 108 -19.18 28.23 -39.79
CA GLU A 108 -17.77 28.47 -40.04
C GLU A 108 -17.45 29.97 -40.04
N ASP A 109 -18.24 30.78 -40.75
CA ASP A 109 -18.08 32.24 -40.80
C ASP A 109 -18.28 32.87 -39.41
N PHE A 110 -19.30 32.41 -38.67
CA PHE A 110 -19.57 32.91 -37.33
C PHE A 110 -18.49 32.50 -36.31
N ALA A 111 -17.95 31.29 -36.44
CA ALA A 111 -16.82 30.84 -35.63
C ALA A 111 -15.54 31.63 -35.95
N ALA A 112 -15.27 31.91 -37.23
CA ALA A 112 -14.15 32.74 -37.66
C ALA A 112 -14.24 34.15 -37.07
N PHE A 113 -15.43 34.77 -37.12
CA PHE A 113 -15.69 36.06 -36.48
C PHE A 113 -15.42 36.02 -34.97
N CYS A 114 -15.89 34.98 -34.25
CA CYS A 114 -15.65 34.84 -32.82
C CYS A 114 -14.15 34.72 -32.50
N ASN A 115 -13.39 33.96 -33.31
CA ASN A 115 -11.95 33.81 -33.12
C ASN A 115 -11.20 35.12 -33.38
N GLU A 116 -11.56 35.86 -34.43
CA GLU A 116 -10.98 37.17 -34.72
C GLU A 116 -11.15 38.14 -33.56
N GLN A 117 -12.35 38.17 -32.95
CA GLN A 117 -12.63 39.00 -31.77
C GLN A 117 -11.84 38.56 -30.53
N ILE A 118 -11.63 37.25 -30.34
CA ILE A 118 -10.80 36.72 -29.26
C ILE A 118 -9.34 37.16 -29.44
N GLU A 119 -8.80 37.02 -30.65
CA GLU A 119 -7.40 37.35 -30.96
C GLU A 119 -7.16 38.85 -30.89
N ARG A 120 -8.01 39.65 -31.55
CA ARG A 120 -7.89 41.12 -31.61
C ARG A 120 -7.90 41.77 -30.23
N HIS A 121 -8.68 41.21 -29.29
CA HIS A 121 -8.80 41.75 -27.93
C HIS A 121 -8.06 40.93 -26.87
N ALA A 122 -7.23 39.96 -27.29
CA ALA A 122 -6.50 39.06 -26.40
C ALA A 122 -7.39 38.45 -25.28
N ILE A 123 -8.62 38.07 -25.62
CA ILE A 123 -9.61 37.61 -24.65
C ILE A 123 -9.27 36.18 -24.24
N VAL A 124 -8.79 36.02 -23.00
CA VAL A 124 -8.62 34.70 -22.42
C VAL A 124 -10.00 34.13 -22.07
N VAL A 125 -10.55 33.26 -22.92
CA VAL A 125 -11.79 32.53 -22.64
C VAL A 125 -11.44 31.26 -21.87
N PRO A 126 -11.73 31.17 -20.55
CA PRO A 126 -11.58 29.92 -19.83
C PRO A 126 -12.62 28.93 -20.36
N LEU A 127 -12.18 27.89 -21.08
CA LEU A 127 -13.05 26.82 -21.58
C LEU A 127 -13.50 25.92 -20.42
N THR A 128 -14.40 26.42 -19.56
CA THR A 128 -15.03 25.68 -18.47
C THR A 128 -16.44 25.19 -18.80
N HIS A 129 -16.92 25.35 -20.04
CA HIS A 129 -18.24 24.86 -20.43
C HIS A 129 -18.28 23.31 -20.40
N ARG A 130 -18.88 22.76 -19.34
CA ARG A 130 -19.42 21.40 -19.31
C ARG A 130 -20.93 21.48 -19.48
N ALA A 131 -21.46 20.82 -20.50
CA ALA A 131 -22.85 20.41 -20.44
C ALA A 131 -22.98 19.51 -19.21
N GLU A 132 -23.78 19.92 -18.21
CA GLU A 132 -24.16 19.05 -17.11
C GLU A 132 -24.87 17.84 -17.70
N VAL A 133 -24.16 16.70 -17.78
CA VAL A 133 -24.79 15.41 -17.99
C VAL A 133 -25.47 15.06 -16.67
N ASN A 134 -26.74 15.44 -16.53
CA ASN A 134 -27.60 14.98 -15.46
C ASN A 134 -27.86 13.48 -15.65
N VAL A 135 -26.94 12.63 -15.19
CA VAL A 135 -27.21 11.20 -15.00
C VAL A 135 -27.96 11.04 -13.69
N ARG A 136 -29.26 11.39 -13.66
CA ARG A 136 -30.17 10.77 -12.72
C ARG A 136 -30.65 9.47 -13.38
N PRO A 137 -30.43 8.29 -12.79
CA PRO A 137 -31.01 7.07 -13.33
C PRO A 137 -32.54 7.18 -13.22
N ARG A 138 -33.24 7.18 -14.37
CA ARG A 138 -34.68 6.92 -14.40
C ARG A 138 -34.87 5.49 -13.91
N LYS A 139 -35.44 5.31 -12.72
CA LYS A 139 -35.95 4.01 -12.25
C LYS A 139 -36.97 3.51 -13.28
N ARG A 140 -36.58 2.52 -14.08
CA ARG A 140 -37.49 1.75 -14.91
C ARG A 140 -38.13 0.71 -13.97
N VAL A 141 -39.36 0.93 -13.56
CA VAL A 141 -40.15 -0.07 -12.86
C VAL A 141 -40.60 -1.07 -13.91
N VAL A 142 -39.98 -2.25 -13.92
CA VAL A 142 -40.48 -3.42 -14.66
C VAL A 142 -41.38 -4.19 -13.69
N PRO A 143 -42.67 -4.38 -13.98
CA PRO A 143 -43.53 -5.19 -13.14
C PRO A 143 -43.14 -6.67 -13.28
N VAL A 144 -42.65 -7.25 -12.19
CA VAL A 144 -42.48 -8.69 -12.05
C VAL A 144 -43.86 -9.30 -11.85
N ARG A 145 -44.35 -10.06 -12.84
CA ARG A 145 -45.47 -10.99 -12.65
C ARG A 145 -44.92 -12.26 -12.01
N LEU A 146 -45.27 -12.47 -10.75
CA LEU A 146 -45.16 -13.74 -10.05
C LEU A 146 -46.20 -14.70 -10.65
N ALA A 147 -45.76 -15.83 -11.19
CA ALA A 147 -46.62 -16.97 -11.47
C ALA A 147 -46.27 -18.08 -10.46
N MET A 148 -47.16 -18.27 -9.49
CA MET A 148 -47.28 -19.52 -8.75
C MET A 148 -48.38 -20.34 -9.40
N GLY A 149 -48.13 -21.65 -9.57
CA GLY A 149 -48.93 -22.54 -10.39
C GLY A 149 -50.22 -23.06 -9.75
N SER A 150 -50.93 -23.86 -10.53
CA SER A 150 -51.75 -24.99 -10.05
C SER A 150 -52.03 -25.91 -11.23
N ASP A 151 -51.79 -27.20 -10.98
CA ASP A 151 -51.99 -28.32 -11.89
C ASP A 151 -53.46 -28.60 -12.22
N ALA A 152 -53.63 -29.44 -13.25
CA ALA A 152 -54.71 -30.40 -13.52
C ALA A 152 -55.74 -30.04 -14.61
N ILE A 153 -56.07 -31.09 -15.39
CA ILE A 153 -57.03 -31.19 -16.52
C ILE A 153 -56.32 -30.83 -17.85
N GLU A 154 -56.05 -31.71 -18.82
CA GLU A 154 -56.77 -32.89 -19.29
C GLU A 154 -55.83 -33.74 -20.18
N MET A 155 -55.66 -35.02 -19.84
CA MET A 155 -55.28 -36.06 -20.79
C MET A 155 -56.57 -36.66 -21.38
N MET A 156 -56.49 -37.08 -22.65
CA MET A 156 -57.48 -37.83 -23.46
C MET A 156 -58.39 -37.00 -24.38
N LYS A 157 -57.99 -36.94 -25.66
CA LYS A 157 -58.71 -37.48 -26.83
C LYS A 157 -57.85 -37.22 -28.07
N GLU A 158 -57.34 -38.26 -28.75
CA GLU A 158 -58.01 -38.91 -29.90
C GLU A 158 -58.44 -37.89 -30.97
N ALA A 159 -58.26 -38.07 -32.26
CA ALA A 159 -57.57 -39.03 -33.11
C ALA A 159 -57.79 -38.48 -34.53
N GLY A 160 -56.86 -38.70 -35.45
CA GLY A 160 -57.14 -38.76 -36.89
C GLY A 160 -57.26 -37.42 -37.63
N SER A 161 -56.40 -37.20 -38.62
CA SER A 161 -56.73 -37.59 -40.01
C SER A 161 -55.62 -37.15 -40.97
N ASP A 162 -55.26 -38.10 -41.83
CA ASP A 162 -54.43 -37.96 -43.03
C ASP A 162 -54.92 -36.85 -43.96
N VAL A 163 -53.99 -36.27 -44.74
CA VAL A 163 -54.08 -36.14 -46.21
C VAL A 163 -52.77 -35.60 -46.80
N SER A 164 -52.11 -36.49 -47.54
CA SER A 164 -51.44 -36.34 -48.85
C SER A 164 -50.53 -35.14 -49.20
N SER A 165 -49.28 -35.50 -49.56
CA SER A 165 -48.43 -34.91 -50.63
C SER A 165 -49.14 -34.87 -52.02
N PRO A 166 -48.64 -34.21 -53.11
CA PRO A 166 -47.23 -34.13 -53.53
C PRO A 166 -46.78 -32.89 -54.37
N ASP A 167 -45.53 -33.00 -54.88
CA ASP A 167 -44.94 -32.43 -56.10
C ASP A 167 -43.92 -31.25 -56.01
N ASP A 168 -42.64 -31.67 -56.09
CA ASP A 168 -41.43 -31.17 -56.78
C ASP A 168 -41.57 -30.11 -57.93
N PRO A 169 -40.48 -29.67 -58.64
CA PRO A 169 -39.16 -29.17 -58.23
C PRO A 169 -38.70 -27.95 -59.12
N GLU A 170 -37.49 -27.41 -58.92
CA GLU A 170 -36.53 -26.87 -59.95
C GLU A 170 -35.60 -25.81 -59.30
N ALA A 171 -34.30 -26.06 -59.18
CA ALA A 171 -33.22 -25.96 -60.19
C ALA A 171 -32.62 -24.53 -60.28
N GLY A 172 -31.29 -24.44 -60.09
CA GLY A 172 -30.54 -23.20 -60.30
C GLY A 172 -29.14 -23.22 -59.72
N ALA A 173 -28.21 -23.89 -60.40
CA ALA A 173 -26.81 -24.01 -60.04
C ALA A 173 -25.92 -22.90 -60.64
N ARG A 174 -24.94 -22.43 -59.83
CA ARG A 174 -23.55 -22.00 -60.15
C ARG A 174 -23.31 -20.73 -61.01
N PRO A 175 -22.07 -20.16 -61.08
CA PRO A 175 -20.74 -20.60 -60.58
C PRO A 175 -20.00 -19.55 -59.69
N VAL A 176 -19.15 -19.96 -58.73
CA VAL A 176 -17.68 -20.20 -58.82
C VAL A 176 -16.88 -19.11 -59.55
N ALA A 177 -16.10 -18.35 -58.78
CA ALA A 177 -14.83 -17.77 -59.21
C ALA A 177 -13.79 -17.99 -58.11
N ALA A 178 -12.59 -18.36 -58.55
CA ALA A 178 -11.57 -19.00 -57.76
C ALA A 178 -10.32 -18.12 -57.60
N LYS A 179 -9.55 -18.44 -56.55
CA LYS A 179 -8.08 -18.36 -56.44
C LYS A 179 -7.40 -16.98 -56.44
N LYS A 180 -6.76 -16.69 -55.31
CA LYS A 180 -5.29 -16.58 -55.31
C LYS A 180 -4.70 -17.08 -53.99
N ALA A 181 -3.85 -18.09 -54.12
CA ALA A 181 -3.05 -18.68 -53.06
C ALA A 181 -1.70 -17.97 -52.95
N CYS A 182 -1.06 -18.03 -51.77
CA CYS A 182 0.33 -18.48 -51.61
C CYS A 182 0.73 -18.71 -50.13
N ARG A 183 1.05 -19.98 -49.82
CA ARG A 183 2.16 -20.54 -48.99
C ARG A 183 2.22 -20.11 -47.50
N GLY A 184 2.14 -20.98 -46.47
CA GLY A 184 2.76 -22.31 -46.24
C GLY A 184 4.22 -22.09 -45.80
N HIS A 185 4.81 -22.53 -44.67
CA HIS A 185 4.62 -23.55 -43.62
C HIS A 185 5.74 -23.29 -42.55
N PRO A 186 6.00 -24.07 -41.47
CA PRO A 186 5.24 -25.19 -40.88
C PRO A 186 5.03 -25.09 -39.35
N ALA A 187 4.20 -26.02 -38.88
CA ALA A 187 3.86 -26.34 -37.51
C ALA A 187 4.98 -27.10 -36.75
N ARG A 188 4.90 -27.05 -35.41
CA ARG A 188 5.37 -28.10 -34.50
C ARG A 188 4.30 -28.32 -33.42
N GLY A 189 4.07 -29.59 -33.07
CA GLY A 189 2.86 -30.15 -32.43
C GLY A 189 2.44 -29.54 -31.10
N GLY A 190 1.20 -29.71 -30.64
CA GLY A 190 0.32 -30.86 -30.84
C GLY A 190 0.37 -31.79 -29.63
N GLY A 191 -0.08 -31.29 -28.48
CA GLY A 191 -0.28 -32.07 -27.26
C GLY A 191 -1.67 -31.78 -26.70
N GLN A 192 -2.53 -32.78 -26.73
CA GLN A 192 -3.87 -32.77 -26.13
C GLN A 192 -3.76 -32.72 -24.61
N GLY A 193 -4.37 -31.71 -23.99
CA GLY A 193 -4.55 -31.62 -22.54
C GLY A 193 -6.04 -31.48 -22.22
N GLN A 194 -6.57 -32.46 -21.49
CA GLN A 194 -7.95 -32.50 -21.01
C GLN A 194 -8.24 -31.30 -20.10
N GLY A 195 -9.36 -30.61 -20.36
CA GLY A 195 -9.84 -29.51 -19.55
C GLY A 195 -10.30 -30.01 -18.18
N VAL A 196 -9.58 -29.62 -17.14
CA VAL A 196 -10.05 -29.68 -15.75
C VAL A 196 -10.66 -28.32 -15.42
N LYS A 197 -11.94 -28.37 -15.05
CA LYS A 197 -12.78 -27.25 -14.64
C LYS A 197 -12.39 -26.82 -13.22
N PRO A 198 -12.04 -25.56 -12.92
CA PRO A 198 -11.83 -25.14 -11.54
C PRO A 198 -13.18 -24.84 -10.86
N GLU A 199 -13.37 -25.44 -9.68
CA GLU A 199 -14.41 -25.14 -8.70
C GLU A 199 -14.14 -23.77 -8.00
N PRO A 200 -15.17 -23.12 -7.42
CA PRO A 200 -15.14 -21.70 -7.10
C PRO A 200 -14.57 -21.42 -5.69
N GLY A 201 -13.51 -20.61 -5.62
CA GLY A 201 -13.03 -19.99 -4.39
C GLY A 201 -13.71 -18.65 -4.11
N LEU A 202 -14.20 -18.47 -2.87
CA LEU A 202 -14.82 -17.28 -2.28
C LEU A 202 -14.01 -16.00 -2.61
N GLY A 203 -14.55 -14.97 -3.24
CA GLY A 203 -15.71 -14.19 -2.79
C GLY A 203 -15.36 -12.74 -2.41
N GLY A 204 -14.27 -12.18 -2.93
CA GLY A 204 -14.21 -10.75 -3.22
C GLY A 204 -14.53 -10.61 -4.71
N GLU A 205 -15.53 -9.80 -5.08
CA GLU A 205 -15.78 -9.46 -6.48
C GLU A 205 -14.53 -8.75 -7.03
N THR A 206 -13.56 -9.52 -7.52
CA THR A 206 -12.53 -9.01 -8.40
C THR A 206 -13.29 -8.49 -9.61
N VAL A 207 -13.31 -7.18 -9.78
CA VAL A 207 -13.84 -6.57 -10.99
C VAL A 207 -13.01 -7.15 -12.13
N SER A 208 -13.62 -8.06 -12.88
CA SER A 208 -13.02 -8.74 -14.02
C SER A 208 -12.39 -7.70 -14.94
N SER A 209 -11.28 -8.07 -15.57
CA SER A 209 -10.71 -7.35 -16.71
C SER A 209 -11.85 -6.85 -17.63
N PRO A 210 -11.78 -5.64 -18.22
CA PRO A 210 -12.86 -5.09 -19.03
C PRO A 210 -13.23 -6.04 -20.17
N GLU A 211 -14.29 -6.84 -19.96
CA GLU A 211 -14.86 -7.74 -20.95
C GLU A 211 -15.47 -6.88 -22.07
N GLY A 212 -14.69 -6.65 -23.13
CA GLY A 212 -15.11 -5.90 -24.32
C GLY A 212 -14.18 -4.77 -24.79
N ASP A 213 -13.11 -4.45 -24.05
CA ASP A 213 -12.06 -3.51 -24.50
C ASP A 213 -10.71 -4.26 -24.55
N ASP A 214 -10.47 -5.03 -25.63
CA ASP A 214 -9.24 -5.82 -25.86
C ASP A 214 -7.92 -5.01 -25.84
N ASP A 215 -8.00 -3.69 -25.67
CA ASP A 215 -6.87 -2.75 -25.67
C ASP A 215 -6.67 -2.01 -24.33
N ALA A 216 -7.28 -2.46 -23.23
CA ALA A 216 -7.07 -1.85 -21.92
C ALA A 216 -5.60 -2.01 -21.44
N ARG A 217 -4.72 -1.09 -21.85
CA ARG A 217 -3.31 -1.06 -21.44
C ARG A 217 -3.12 -0.16 -20.23
N CYS A 218 -2.45 -0.67 -19.20
CA CYS A 218 -2.09 0.14 -18.04
C CYS A 218 -1.09 1.24 -18.46
N PRO A 219 -1.42 2.53 -18.30
CA PRO A 219 -0.55 3.62 -18.75
C PRO A 219 0.80 3.72 -18.01
N VAL A 220 0.94 3.02 -16.86
CA VAL A 220 2.14 3.09 -16.01
C VAL A 220 3.20 2.09 -16.45
N CYS A 221 2.79 0.89 -16.88
CA CYS A 221 3.70 -0.20 -17.22
C CYS A 221 3.63 -0.56 -18.71
N VAL A 222 3.33 0.40 -19.58
CA VAL A 222 3.22 0.17 -21.03
C VAL A 222 4.51 -0.45 -21.62
N SER A 223 5.67 -0.06 -21.11
CA SER A 223 6.97 -0.54 -21.58
C SER A 223 7.39 -1.90 -21.01
N CYS A 224 6.76 -2.37 -19.93
CA CYS A 224 7.03 -3.64 -19.29
C CYS A 224 5.74 -4.10 -18.60
N PRO A 225 4.80 -4.72 -19.36
CA PRO A 225 3.51 -5.12 -18.83
C PRO A 225 3.71 -6.07 -17.65
N LEU A 226 3.13 -5.73 -16.51
CA LEU A 226 3.00 -6.68 -15.42
C LEU A 226 1.92 -7.68 -15.81
N GLU A 227 2.22 -8.98 -15.70
CA GLU A 227 1.24 -10.05 -15.72
C GLU A 227 0.49 -10.05 -14.37
N ASP A 228 -0.36 -9.05 -14.15
CA ASP A 228 -1.22 -8.96 -12.96
C ASP A 228 -2.66 -8.70 -13.41
N ASP A 229 -3.53 -9.67 -13.16
CA ASP A 229 -4.95 -9.59 -13.52
C ASP A 229 -5.75 -8.66 -12.60
N ARG A 230 -5.12 -8.06 -11.58
CA ARG A 230 -5.79 -7.15 -10.65
C ARG A 230 -5.76 -5.72 -11.20
N TRP A 231 -6.90 -5.28 -11.69
CA TRP A 231 -7.09 -3.93 -12.21
C TRP A 231 -7.89 -3.04 -11.27
N VAL A 232 -7.73 -1.73 -11.43
CA VAL A 232 -8.54 -0.69 -10.79
C VAL A 232 -8.83 0.43 -11.77
N LYS A 233 -10.09 0.85 -11.83
CA LYS A 233 -10.53 1.96 -12.70
C LYS A 233 -10.43 3.28 -11.96
N CYS A 234 -9.81 4.28 -12.58
CA CYS A 234 -9.76 5.63 -12.02
C CYS A 234 -11.13 6.30 -12.10
N ASP A 235 -11.70 6.70 -10.95
CA ASP A 235 -12.98 7.44 -10.85
C ASP A 235 -12.95 8.81 -11.55
N GLY A 236 -11.76 9.35 -11.82
CA GLY A 236 -11.58 10.66 -12.45
C GLY A 236 -11.58 10.62 -13.99
N CYS A 237 -10.81 9.71 -14.59
CA CYS A 237 -10.62 9.63 -16.05
C CYS A 237 -11.16 8.33 -16.65
N SER A 238 -11.69 7.41 -15.84
CA SER A 238 -12.18 6.09 -16.28
C SER A 238 -11.13 5.17 -16.92
N THR A 239 -9.85 5.54 -16.89
CA THR A 239 -8.75 4.68 -17.36
C THR A 239 -8.47 3.58 -16.34
N TRP A 240 -8.17 2.38 -16.85
CA TRP A 240 -7.78 1.22 -16.06
C TRP A 240 -6.27 1.20 -15.76
N TYR A 241 -5.93 0.77 -14.56
CA TYR A 241 -4.56 0.63 -14.08
C TYR A 241 -4.40 -0.69 -13.35
N HIS A 242 -3.24 -1.33 -13.41
CA HIS A 242 -2.93 -2.42 -12.50
C HIS A 242 -2.85 -1.91 -11.07
N GLN A 243 -3.39 -2.67 -10.12
CA GLN A 243 -3.38 -2.36 -8.70
C GLN A 243 -1.97 -2.13 -8.15
N ILE A 244 -1.01 -3.01 -8.52
CA ILE A 244 0.41 -2.87 -8.16
C ILE A 244 0.99 -1.55 -8.69
N CYS A 245 0.74 -1.21 -9.96
CA CYS A 245 1.29 -0.01 -10.61
C CYS A 245 0.92 1.30 -9.89
N VAL A 246 -0.23 1.35 -9.23
CA VAL A 246 -0.75 2.55 -8.59
C VAL A 246 -0.81 2.43 -7.06
N LEU A 247 -0.29 1.34 -6.50
CA LEU A 247 -0.28 1.02 -5.07
C LEU A 247 -1.68 1.13 -4.46
N PHE A 248 -2.66 0.54 -5.12
CA PHE A 248 -4.05 0.53 -4.66
C PHE A 248 -4.51 -0.90 -4.44
N ASN A 249 -5.15 -1.15 -3.29
CA ASN A 249 -5.79 -2.42 -2.99
C ASN A 249 -7.04 -2.13 -2.15
N GLU A 250 -8.18 -2.69 -2.56
CA GLU A 250 -9.47 -2.45 -1.91
C GLU A 250 -9.55 -2.98 -0.48
N LEU A 251 -8.80 -4.03 -0.14
CA LEU A 251 -8.70 -4.54 1.23
C LEU A 251 -7.97 -3.54 2.12
N ALA A 252 -6.84 -3.01 1.62
CA ALA A 252 -5.99 -2.08 2.35
C ALA A 252 -6.61 -0.69 2.48
N HIS A 253 -7.26 -0.21 1.43
CA HIS A 253 -7.86 1.12 1.37
C HIS A 253 -9.31 1.12 1.87
N GLY A 254 -10.01 -0.01 1.77
CA GLY A 254 -11.43 -0.17 2.04
C GLY A 254 -12.27 -0.11 0.76
N LYS A 255 -13.27 -1.01 0.63
CA LYS A 255 -14.15 -1.14 -0.56
C LYS A 255 -14.86 0.16 -0.97
N SER A 256 -15.06 1.10 -0.05
CA SER A 256 -15.74 2.38 -0.31
C SER A 256 -14.81 3.49 -0.79
N VAL A 257 -13.50 3.24 -0.84
CA VAL A 257 -12.52 4.24 -1.27
C VAL A 257 -12.43 4.29 -2.79
N ARG A 258 -12.66 5.49 -3.32
CA ARG A 258 -12.49 5.81 -4.73
C ARG A 258 -11.03 5.95 -5.11
N PHE A 259 -10.65 5.39 -6.25
CA PHE A 259 -9.31 5.48 -6.79
C PHE A 259 -9.19 6.66 -7.76
N PHE A 260 -8.27 7.58 -7.49
CA PHE A 260 -7.91 8.66 -8.41
C PHE A 260 -6.45 8.53 -8.82
N CYS A 261 -6.21 8.34 -10.12
CA CYS A 261 -4.85 8.25 -10.65
C CYS A 261 -4.07 9.56 -10.47
N ARG A 262 -2.73 9.49 -10.62
CA ARG A 262 -1.82 10.62 -10.37
C ARG A 262 -1.86 11.73 -11.41
N THR A 263 -2.64 11.61 -12.48
CA THR A 263 -2.77 12.68 -13.48
C THR A 263 -3.25 13.98 -12.80
N PRO A 264 -2.68 15.16 -13.12
CA PRO A 264 -2.99 16.40 -12.40
C PRO A 264 -4.49 16.72 -12.33
N GLY A 265 -5.25 16.39 -13.40
CA GLY A 265 -6.69 16.57 -13.45
C GLY A 265 -7.49 15.62 -12.54
N CYS A 266 -7.05 14.36 -12.40
CA CYS A 266 -7.70 13.39 -11.51
C CYS A 266 -7.31 13.64 -10.06
N ARG A 267 -6.04 13.94 -9.77
CA ARG A 267 -5.58 14.29 -8.41
C ARG A 267 -6.30 15.53 -7.86
N LYS A 268 -6.49 16.58 -8.68
CA LYS A 268 -7.23 17.78 -8.28
C LYS A 268 -8.72 17.48 -8.04
N ARG A 269 -9.33 16.62 -8.87
CA ARG A 269 -10.73 16.19 -8.69
C ARG A 269 -10.90 15.32 -7.45
N GLY A 270 -10.04 14.32 -7.27
CA GLY A 270 -9.99 13.48 -6.08
C GLY A 270 -9.83 14.32 -4.82
N SER A 271 -8.92 15.29 -4.80
CA SER A 271 -8.80 16.23 -3.68
C SER A 271 -10.12 16.94 -3.39
N ARG A 272 -10.84 17.45 -4.39
CA ARG A 272 -12.13 18.13 -4.19
C ARG A 272 -13.26 17.19 -3.74
N GLN A 273 -13.29 15.96 -4.23
CA GLN A 273 -14.36 14.98 -3.99
C GLN A 273 -14.13 14.14 -2.73
N LEU A 274 -12.87 13.90 -2.36
CA LEU A 274 -12.52 13.20 -1.13
C LEU A 274 -12.73 14.16 0.03
N ASN A 275 -13.61 13.75 0.95
CA ASN A 275 -13.77 14.41 2.24
C ASN A 275 -12.40 14.56 2.89
N ARG A 276 -12.19 15.61 3.72
CA ARG A 276 -10.89 15.86 4.38
C ARG A 276 -10.37 14.63 5.15
N ARG A 277 -11.26 13.74 5.61
CA ARG A 277 -10.95 12.44 6.22
C ARG A 277 -10.45 11.37 5.23
N GLN A 278 -10.91 11.38 3.98
CA GLN A 278 -10.50 10.47 2.91
C GLN A 278 -9.23 10.92 2.16
N ARG A 279 -8.63 12.07 2.54
CA ARG A 279 -7.41 12.59 1.91
C ARG A 279 -6.11 12.07 2.52
N LYS A 280 -6.18 11.39 3.67
CA LYS A 280 -5.01 10.69 4.24
C LYS A 280 -4.78 9.41 3.45
N PRO A 281 -3.53 8.91 3.32
CA PRO A 281 -3.30 7.54 2.89
C PRO A 281 -4.26 6.64 3.67
N CYS A 282 -5.14 5.95 2.95
CA CYS A 282 -6.21 5.15 3.57
C CYS A 282 -5.73 3.73 3.90
N TYR A 283 -4.48 3.41 3.57
CA TYR A 283 -3.82 2.20 4.00
C TYR A 283 -2.87 2.46 5.17
N PRO A 284 -2.69 1.50 6.08
CA PRO A 284 -1.71 1.59 7.15
C PRO A 284 -0.30 1.61 6.57
N THR A 285 0.54 2.48 7.10
CA THR A 285 1.99 2.52 6.85
C THR A 285 2.75 1.90 8.02
N SER A 286 4.04 1.66 7.89
CA SER A 286 4.93 1.16 8.93
C SER A 286 4.86 2.03 10.19
N LEU A 287 4.57 3.33 10.06
CA LEU A 287 4.32 4.24 11.18
C LEU A 287 3.04 3.92 11.98
N SER A 288 2.13 3.14 11.41
CA SER A 288 0.90 2.67 12.07
C SER A 288 1.15 1.45 12.95
N LEU A 289 2.27 0.75 12.76
CA LEU A 289 2.73 -0.32 13.65
C LEU A 289 3.30 0.31 14.92
N THR A 290 3.20 -0.42 16.03
CA THR A 290 3.73 0.02 17.33
C THR A 290 5.24 0.25 17.24
N SER A 291 5.69 1.35 17.84
CA SER A 291 7.10 1.67 17.99
C SER A 291 7.58 1.12 19.32
N ASP A 292 8.78 0.55 19.33
CA ASP A 292 9.42 -0.03 20.52
C ASP A 292 10.83 0.53 20.65
N PRO A 293 11.41 0.59 21.87
CA PRO A 293 12.77 1.10 22.08
C PRO A 293 13.84 0.41 21.23
N LEU A 294 13.69 -0.89 20.97
CA LEU A 294 14.55 -1.64 20.05
C LEU A 294 14.45 -1.10 18.62
N ALA A 295 13.24 -0.93 18.12
CA ALA A 295 12.98 -0.43 16.78
C ALA A 295 13.46 1.04 16.62
N GLU A 296 13.30 1.86 17.65
CA GLU A 296 13.81 3.23 17.65
C GLU A 296 15.33 3.29 17.63
N ALA A 297 16.01 2.43 18.40
CA ALA A 297 17.47 2.33 18.38
C ALA A 297 18.00 1.89 17.00
N VAL A 298 17.33 0.94 16.35
CA VAL A 298 17.66 0.49 14.98
C VAL A 298 17.46 1.62 13.97
N ALA A 299 16.30 2.29 14.00
CA ALA A 299 16.03 3.40 13.10
C ALA A 299 17.03 4.55 13.30
N ALA A 300 17.33 4.91 14.55
CA ALA A 300 18.26 5.97 14.91
C ALA A 300 19.69 5.69 14.41
N ALA A 301 20.15 4.44 14.48
CA ALA A 301 21.47 4.06 13.97
C ALA A 301 21.58 4.27 12.45
N ALA A 302 20.50 4.06 11.70
CA ALA A 302 20.48 4.26 10.26
C ALA A 302 20.34 5.73 9.82
N VAL A 303 19.98 6.67 10.70
CA VAL A 303 19.72 8.09 10.34
C VAL A 303 20.97 8.78 9.77
N SER A 304 22.17 8.45 10.26
CA SER A 304 23.41 9.12 9.82
C SER A 304 23.87 8.70 8.42
N VAL A 305 23.52 7.49 7.99
CA VAL A 305 23.94 6.90 6.70
C VAL A 305 22.84 6.95 5.64
N SER A 306 21.57 6.98 6.06
CA SER A 306 20.42 7.10 5.17
C SER A 306 20.14 8.55 4.77
N ARG A 307 19.49 8.72 3.63
CA ARG A 307 19.02 10.04 3.18
C ARG A 307 18.03 10.71 4.13
N THR A 308 18.06 12.03 4.13
CA THR A 308 17.09 12.87 4.86
C THR A 308 15.71 12.95 4.21
N ASP A 309 15.58 12.71 2.89
CA ASP A 309 14.30 12.70 2.17
C ASP A 309 13.64 11.31 2.14
N ARG A 310 14.36 10.26 2.55
CA ARG A 310 13.87 8.87 2.61
C ARG A 310 14.31 8.20 3.90
N SER A 311 13.58 8.48 4.98
CA SER A 311 13.96 7.96 6.29
C SER A 311 13.79 6.44 6.38
N VAL A 312 14.72 5.81 7.09
CA VAL A 312 14.64 4.41 7.48
C VAL A 312 13.81 4.31 8.76
N VAL A 313 12.89 3.35 8.80
CA VAL A 313 12.02 3.07 9.93
C VAL A 313 12.08 1.59 10.24
N ALA A 314 12.32 1.23 11.49
CA ALA A 314 12.20 -0.15 11.96
C ALA A 314 10.94 -0.32 12.82
N ARG A 315 10.39 -1.54 12.85
CA ARG A 315 9.23 -1.92 13.66
C ARG A 315 9.36 -3.35 14.15
N VAL A 316 8.90 -3.62 15.37
CA VAL A 316 8.73 -4.99 15.86
C VAL A 316 7.38 -5.49 15.34
N ALA A 317 7.42 -6.40 14.36
CA ALA A 317 6.24 -6.94 13.69
C ALA A 317 5.58 -8.09 14.48
N SER A 318 6.35 -8.78 15.31
CA SER A 318 5.88 -9.84 16.20
C SER A 318 6.80 -9.93 17.41
N CYS A 319 6.24 -10.16 18.58
CA CYS A 319 6.96 -10.51 19.79
C CYS A 319 6.19 -11.58 20.57
N SER A 320 6.83 -12.70 20.85
CA SER A 320 6.25 -13.78 21.66
C SER A 320 7.24 -14.25 22.72
N THR A 321 6.75 -14.47 23.94
CA THR A 321 7.52 -15.07 25.02
C THR A 321 7.05 -16.51 25.24
N GLN A 322 7.96 -17.46 25.07
CA GLN A 322 7.76 -18.87 25.41
C GLN A 322 8.47 -19.16 26.74
N THR A 323 7.76 -19.77 27.67
CA THR A 323 8.31 -20.25 28.94
C THR A 323 8.42 -21.77 28.91
N ARG A 324 9.59 -22.32 29.25
CA ARG A 324 9.81 -23.77 29.39
C ARG A 324 10.54 -24.01 30.72
N GLY A 325 9.78 -24.37 31.75
CA GLY A 325 10.27 -24.37 33.13
C GLY A 325 10.66 -22.95 33.55
N ASP A 326 11.86 -22.79 34.12
CA ASP A 326 12.38 -21.48 34.54
C ASP A 326 13.00 -20.67 33.39
N ALA A 327 13.21 -21.29 32.23
CA ALA A 327 13.77 -20.61 31.07
C ALA A 327 12.69 -19.82 30.31
N LYS A 328 12.92 -18.51 30.17
CA LYS A 328 12.14 -17.64 29.28
C LYS A 328 12.91 -17.43 27.98
N LYS A 329 12.28 -17.73 26.86
CA LYS A 329 12.77 -17.45 25.51
C LYS A 329 11.82 -16.46 24.86
N LYS A 330 12.34 -15.36 24.33
CA LYS A 330 11.56 -14.34 23.65
C LYS A 330 11.95 -14.28 22.19
N SER A 331 10.99 -14.49 21.30
CA SER A 331 11.19 -14.44 19.85
C SER A 331 10.62 -13.14 19.31
N LEU A 332 11.39 -12.43 18.48
CA LEU A 332 10.97 -11.16 17.87
C LEU A 332 11.24 -11.16 16.38
N THR A 333 10.39 -10.47 15.63
CA THR A 333 10.63 -10.16 14.22
C THR A 333 10.68 -8.66 14.03
N VAL A 334 11.84 -8.16 13.63
CA VAL A 334 12.07 -6.74 13.32
C VAL A 334 12.04 -6.56 11.81
N MET A 335 11.22 -5.63 11.37
CA MET A 335 11.05 -5.27 9.96
C MET A 335 11.57 -3.85 9.73
N VAL A 336 12.39 -3.68 8.70
CA VAL A 336 13.02 -2.39 8.37
C VAL A 336 12.52 -1.91 7.01
N PHE A 337 12.01 -0.68 7.02
CA PHE A 337 11.35 -0.02 5.91
C PHE A 337 12.11 1.24 5.49
N GLN A 338 12.11 1.53 4.20
CA GLN A 338 12.46 2.84 3.66
C GLN A 338 11.18 3.60 3.30
N HIS A 339 10.99 4.81 3.84
CA HIS A 339 9.94 5.70 3.38
C HIS A 339 10.32 6.29 2.02
N THR A 340 9.53 5.96 1.00
CA THR A 340 9.83 6.35 -0.37
C THR A 340 9.24 7.73 -0.69
N MET A 341 9.78 8.41 -1.71
CA MET A 341 9.30 9.74 -2.14
C MET A 341 7.81 9.76 -2.55
N THR A 342 7.25 8.61 -2.88
CA THR A 342 5.82 8.45 -3.20
C THR A 342 4.93 8.39 -1.96
N GLY A 343 5.51 8.44 -0.76
CA GLY A 343 4.79 8.32 0.52
C GLY A 343 4.38 6.88 0.86
N SER A 344 4.94 5.89 0.17
CA SER A 344 4.74 4.47 0.42
C SER A 344 5.96 3.88 1.15
N ASP A 345 5.76 2.75 1.80
CA ASP A 345 6.84 2.02 2.47
C ASP A 345 7.44 0.96 1.55
N LEU A 346 8.74 0.76 1.71
CA LEU A 346 9.47 -0.33 1.11
C LEU A 346 10.14 -1.13 2.23
N LEU A 347 9.59 -2.29 2.56
CA LEU A 347 10.23 -3.29 3.40
C LEU A 347 11.42 -3.84 2.61
N PHE A 348 12.64 -3.68 3.13
CA PHE A 348 13.85 -4.12 2.44
C PHE A 348 14.69 -5.12 3.24
N LEU A 349 14.57 -5.11 4.57
CA LEU A 349 15.31 -5.98 5.48
C LEU A 349 14.38 -6.51 6.58
N THR A 350 14.42 -7.82 6.83
CA THR A 350 13.70 -8.48 7.94
C THR A 350 14.70 -9.23 8.79
N VAL A 351 14.58 -9.14 10.11
CA VAL A 351 15.47 -9.77 11.09
C VAL A 351 14.65 -10.52 12.14
N MET A 352 14.94 -11.80 12.32
CA MET A 352 14.38 -12.67 13.35
C MET A 352 15.37 -12.82 14.50
N LEU A 353 14.89 -12.54 15.71
CA LEU A 353 15.67 -12.47 16.93
C LEU A 353 15.16 -13.48 17.96
N GLU A 354 16.08 -14.03 18.74
CA GLU A 354 15.79 -14.81 19.93
C GLU A 354 16.60 -14.30 21.12
N VAL A 355 15.90 -14.02 22.21
CA VAL A 355 16.48 -13.58 23.47
C VAL A 355 16.26 -14.66 24.51
N GLN A 356 17.34 -15.15 25.12
CA GLN A 356 17.28 -16.16 26.17
C GLN A 356 18.36 -15.89 27.21
N GLY A 357 17.95 -15.63 28.46
CA GLY A 357 18.86 -15.23 29.53
C GLY A 357 19.66 -13.99 29.14
N GLN A 358 20.98 -14.08 29.15
CA GLN A 358 21.91 -12.98 28.83
C GLN A 358 22.38 -12.99 27.36
N LYS A 359 21.75 -13.81 26.50
CA LYS A 359 22.10 -13.96 25.09
C LYS A 359 21.05 -13.31 24.20
N PHE A 360 21.51 -12.47 23.28
CA PHE A 360 20.73 -11.85 22.22
C PHE A 360 21.14 -12.48 20.88
N SER A 361 20.26 -13.16 20.17
CA SER A 361 20.62 -13.94 18.97
C SER A 361 19.84 -13.45 17.75
N VAL A 362 20.55 -13.14 16.67
CA VAL A 362 19.98 -13.06 15.32
C VAL A 362 19.97 -14.47 14.76
N VAL A 363 18.78 -15.06 14.69
CA VAL A 363 18.58 -16.44 14.19
C VAL A 363 18.27 -16.47 12.69
N GLY A 364 17.87 -15.34 12.13
CA GLY A 364 17.57 -15.21 10.72
C GLY A 364 17.55 -13.75 10.30
N ALA A 365 18.02 -13.46 9.10
CA ALA A 365 17.94 -12.14 8.51
C ALA A 365 17.94 -12.27 6.99
N ASP A 366 17.28 -11.38 6.28
CA ASP A 366 17.31 -11.36 4.83
C ASP A 366 17.13 -9.93 4.33
N SER A 367 17.76 -9.60 3.21
CA SER A 367 17.57 -8.35 2.46
C SER A 367 17.14 -8.68 1.04
N ASN A 368 16.07 -8.03 0.57
CA ASN A 368 15.62 -8.18 -0.82
C ASN A 368 16.44 -7.35 -1.81
N GLY A 369 17.36 -6.51 -1.32
CA GLY A 369 18.26 -5.74 -2.17
C GLY A 369 17.65 -4.55 -2.88
N LEU A 370 16.36 -4.25 -2.68
CA LEU A 370 15.62 -3.22 -3.40
C LEU A 370 15.66 -1.83 -2.74
N TYR A 371 16.45 -1.66 -1.67
CA TYR A 371 16.68 -0.35 -1.05
C TYR A 371 17.06 0.68 -2.12
N GLU A 372 16.35 1.80 -2.17
CA GLU A 372 16.59 2.82 -3.18
C GLU A 372 17.77 3.72 -2.74
N GLU A 373 18.96 3.41 -3.26
CA GLU A 373 20.21 4.14 -2.99
C GLU A 373 20.27 5.52 -3.66
N SER A 374 21.00 6.45 -3.05
CA SER A 374 21.42 7.74 -3.64
C SER A 374 22.83 7.71 -4.17
N TYR A 375 23.65 6.90 -3.51
CA TYR A 375 25.05 6.71 -3.81
C TYR A 375 25.35 5.23 -3.68
N GLN A 376 26.31 4.76 -4.47
CA GLN A 376 26.68 3.35 -4.50
C GLN A 376 27.12 2.89 -3.10
N GLY A 377 26.47 1.84 -2.59
CA GLY A 377 26.80 1.25 -1.29
C GLY A 377 26.05 1.85 -0.11
N GLU A 378 25.15 2.83 -0.32
CA GLU A 378 24.26 3.33 0.73
C GLU A 378 23.46 2.21 1.39
N ARG A 379 22.95 1.25 0.61
CA ARG A 379 22.19 0.11 1.12
C ARG A 379 23.03 -0.69 2.10
N ALA A 380 24.25 -1.05 1.70
CA ALA A 380 25.14 -1.84 2.53
C ALA A 380 25.48 -1.11 3.84
N ALA A 381 25.72 0.21 3.78
CA ALA A 381 25.93 1.03 4.96
C ALA A 381 24.71 1.06 5.89
N VAL A 382 23.50 1.21 5.33
CA VAL A 382 22.24 1.17 6.10
C VAL A 382 22.03 -0.20 6.74
N GLU A 383 22.27 -1.28 6.01
CA GLU A 383 22.17 -2.66 6.54
C GLU A 383 23.15 -2.86 7.70
N VAL A 384 24.41 -2.43 7.57
CA VAL A 384 25.40 -2.45 8.66
C VAL A 384 24.91 -1.66 9.88
N SER A 385 24.44 -0.42 9.68
CA SER A 385 23.94 0.42 10.76
C SER A 385 22.70 -0.16 11.45
N VAL A 386 21.86 -0.93 10.76
CA VAL A 386 20.75 -1.66 11.40
C VAL A 386 21.28 -2.65 12.43
N PHE A 387 22.29 -3.45 12.09
CA PHE A 387 22.88 -4.42 13.03
C PHE A 387 23.69 -3.74 14.14
N GLU A 388 24.32 -2.60 13.87
CA GLU A 388 24.91 -1.75 14.91
C GLU A 388 23.84 -1.29 15.91
N GLY A 389 22.68 -0.83 15.43
CA GLY A 389 21.55 -0.45 16.26
C GLY A 389 21.04 -1.59 17.14
N LEU A 390 20.92 -2.80 16.59
CA LEU A 390 20.55 -4.01 17.34
C LEU A 390 21.56 -4.33 18.45
N MET A 391 22.86 -4.33 18.14
CA MET A 391 23.92 -4.62 19.12
C MET A 391 24.04 -3.55 20.19
N ARG A 392 23.92 -2.27 19.81
CA ARG A 392 23.91 -1.14 20.74
C ARG A 392 22.75 -1.24 21.71
N HIS A 393 21.55 -1.52 21.20
CA HIS A 393 20.38 -1.76 22.05
C HIS A 393 20.57 -2.96 22.97
N ALA A 394 21.12 -4.07 22.46
CA ALA A 394 21.38 -5.25 23.27
C ALA A 394 22.36 -4.96 24.42
N ARG A 395 23.44 -4.22 24.13
CA ARG A 395 24.41 -3.77 25.14
C ARG A 395 23.75 -2.89 26.20
N ASP A 396 22.95 -1.91 25.76
CA ASP A 396 22.32 -0.94 26.65
C ASP A 396 21.20 -1.58 27.51
N ALA A 397 20.53 -2.61 26.98
CA ALA A 397 19.58 -3.44 27.71
C ALA A 397 20.24 -4.41 28.70
N GLY A 398 21.56 -4.60 28.62
CA GLY A 398 22.36 -5.36 29.59
C GLY A 398 22.79 -6.75 29.14
N PHE A 399 22.53 -7.14 27.89
CA PHE A 399 22.96 -8.43 27.37
C PHE A 399 24.49 -8.51 27.30
N THR A 400 25.05 -9.66 27.64
CA THR A 400 26.50 -9.88 27.66
C THR A 400 27.03 -10.52 26.39
N THR A 401 26.16 -11.14 25.61
CA THR A 401 26.53 -11.89 24.40
C THR A 401 25.54 -11.62 23.29
N VAL A 402 26.05 -11.33 22.09
CA VAL A 402 25.29 -11.35 20.84
C VAL A 402 25.75 -12.50 19.94
N SER A 403 24.79 -13.20 19.34
CA SER A 403 25.04 -14.26 18.37
C SER A 403 24.44 -13.85 17.03
N LEU A 404 25.22 -13.88 15.95
CA LEU A 404 24.79 -13.51 14.61
C LEU A 404 24.92 -14.74 13.71
N THR A 405 23.81 -15.35 13.32
CA THR A 405 23.81 -16.56 12.50
C THR A 405 23.72 -16.18 11.03
N ASN A 406 24.65 -16.64 10.18
CA ASN A 406 24.51 -16.46 8.73
C ASN A 406 23.33 -17.34 8.23
N PRO A 407 22.25 -16.73 7.73
CA PRO A 407 21.05 -17.46 7.31
C PRO A 407 21.35 -18.51 6.23
N GLN A 408 22.27 -18.20 5.32
CA GLN A 408 22.54 -19.00 4.12
C GLN A 408 23.33 -20.27 4.40
N ALA A 409 24.02 -20.34 5.53
CA ALA A 409 24.71 -21.54 5.94
C ALA A 409 23.77 -22.58 6.58
N VAL A 410 22.56 -22.15 6.97
CA VAL A 410 21.52 -23.02 7.54
C VAL A 410 20.57 -23.54 6.45
N GLY A 411 20.71 -23.05 5.20
CA GLY A 411 19.93 -23.45 4.03
C GLY A 411 19.36 -22.25 3.28
N ASP A 412 18.36 -22.48 2.42
CA ASP A 412 17.56 -21.39 1.85
C ASP A 412 16.72 -20.77 2.96
N PHE A 413 17.20 -19.68 3.54
CA PHE A 413 16.52 -18.88 4.55
C PHE A 413 15.98 -17.58 3.95
N ALA A 414 15.38 -17.62 2.77
CA ALA A 414 14.67 -16.45 2.25
C ALA A 414 13.54 -16.03 3.21
N LEU A 415 13.45 -14.74 3.53
CA LEU A 415 12.30 -14.12 4.23
C LEU A 415 11.42 -13.28 3.30
N PHE A 416 11.83 -13.16 2.03
CA PHE A 416 11.10 -12.44 0.99
C PHE A 416 10.71 -13.37 -0.15
N TYR A 417 9.41 -13.49 -0.38
CA TYR A 417 8.90 -14.22 -1.52
C TYR A 417 9.23 -13.52 -2.84
N GLY A 418 9.74 -14.28 -3.81
CA GLY A 418 10.00 -13.79 -5.16
C GLY A 418 11.07 -12.69 -5.27
N ARG A 419 11.97 -12.52 -4.29
CA ARG A 419 13.06 -11.52 -4.32
C ARG A 419 13.95 -11.66 -5.58
N PRO A 420 14.56 -10.57 -6.09
CA PRO A 420 15.36 -10.62 -7.31
C PRO A 420 16.62 -11.48 -7.10
N ALA A 421 17.04 -12.19 -8.15
CA ALA A 421 18.28 -12.97 -8.13
C ALA A 421 19.53 -12.07 -7.99
N HIS A 422 19.45 -10.83 -8.49
CA HIS A 422 20.52 -9.85 -8.40
C HIS A 422 20.16 -8.77 -7.37
N GLY A 423 21.13 -8.44 -6.53
CA GLY A 423 21.00 -7.37 -5.55
C GLY A 423 20.45 -7.82 -4.20
N ALA A 424 19.56 -8.81 -4.14
CA ALA A 424 19.21 -9.45 -2.86
C ALA A 424 20.44 -10.13 -2.23
N TRP A 425 20.40 -10.37 -0.92
CA TRP A 425 21.50 -11.05 -0.24
C TRP A 425 21.72 -12.46 -0.82
N GLY A 426 22.87 -12.62 -1.48
CA GLY A 426 23.45 -13.86 -1.94
C GLY A 426 24.49 -14.40 -0.94
N PRO A 427 25.05 -15.60 -1.21
CA PRO A 427 25.99 -16.28 -0.32
C PRO A 427 27.10 -15.38 0.23
N GLY A 428 27.12 -15.16 1.54
CA GLY A 428 28.15 -14.38 2.25
C GLY A 428 27.80 -12.90 2.48
N ASP A 429 26.75 -12.35 1.87
CA ASP A 429 26.39 -10.94 2.03
C ASP A 429 26.03 -10.60 3.49
N ALA A 430 25.25 -11.47 4.14
CA ALA A 430 24.93 -11.32 5.56
C ALA A 430 26.19 -11.34 6.45
N GLU A 431 27.19 -12.15 6.10
CA GLU A 431 28.45 -12.24 6.81
C GLU A 431 29.21 -10.92 6.72
N ALA A 432 29.34 -10.35 5.52
CA ALA A 432 29.98 -9.05 5.32
C ALA A 432 29.28 -7.92 6.09
N THR A 433 27.94 -7.92 6.11
CA THR A 433 27.16 -6.97 6.91
C THR A 433 27.44 -7.13 8.41
N PHE A 434 27.47 -8.37 8.91
CA PHE A 434 27.75 -8.65 10.33
C PHE A 434 29.18 -8.25 10.72
N GLU A 435 30.17 -8.55 9.88
CA GLU A 435 31.56 -8.16 10.09
C GLU A 435 31.72 -6.65 10.16
N GLY A 436 31.08 -5.91 9.25
CA GLY A 436 31.06 -4.45 9.27
C GLY A 436 30.49 -3.90 10.57
N ALA A 437 29.32 -4.40 10.99
CA ALA A 437 28.68 -3.95 12.22
C ALA A 437 29.52 -4.30 13.47
N LEU A 438 30.14 -5.49 13.50
CA LEU A 438 31.02 -5.93 14.58
C LEU A 438 32.30 -5.09 14.67
N ALA A 439 32.87 -4.70 13.52
CA ALA A 439 34.03 -3.83 13.45
C ALA A 439 33.73 -2.45 14.06
N THR A 440 32.61 -1.83 13.68
CA THR A 440 32.15 -0.56 14.28
C THR A 440 31.90 -0.71 15.78
N ALA A 441 31.18 -1.74 16.20
CA ALA A 441 30.86 -1.96 17.62
C ALA A 441 32.12 -2.22 18.47
N LYS A 442 33.15 -2.83 17.89
CA LYS A 442 34.47 -3.00 18.53
C LYS A 442 35.22 -1.67 18.62
N GLN A 443 35.17 -0.84 17.58
CA GLN A 443 35.77 0.50 17.57
C GLN A 443 35.13 1.42 18.61
N GLU A 444 33.81 1.35 18.79
CA GLU A 444 33.06 2.07 19.83
C GLU A 444 33.30 1.51 21.26
N GLY A 445 34.03 0.40 21.39
CA GLY A 445 34.28 -0.26 22.68
C GLY A 445 33.07 -0.98 23.28
N GLY A 446 32.00 -1.18 22.49
CA GLY A 446 30.81 -1.94 22.87
C GLY A 446 31.02 -3.45 22.83
N VAL A 447 31.92 -3.92 21.96
CA VAL A 447 32.32 -5.34 21.83
C VAL A 447 33.79 -5.49 22.25
N TYR A 448 34.09 -6.46 23.12
CA TYR A 448 35.47 -6.72 23.58
C TYR A 448 36.05 -8.05 23.09
N GLY A 449 35.22 -8.92 22.50
CA GLY A 449 35.68 -10.17 21.91
C GLY A 449 34.70 -10.67 20.86
N VAL A 450 35.21 -11.17 19.75
CA VAL A 450 34.42 -11.76 18.65
C VAL A 450 35.04 -13.12 18.34
N HIS A 451 34.20 -14.14 18.26
CA HIS A 451 34.58 -15.50 17.91
C HIS A 451 33.69 -15.94 16.77
N ARG A 452 34.27 -16.60 15.76
CA ARG A 452 33.50 -17.25 14.70
C ARG A 452 33.02 -18.60 15.24
N ASP A 453 31.74 -18.89 15.10
CA ASP A 453 31.11 -20.14 15.56
C ASP A 453 30.37 -20.80 14.39
N GLY A 454 31.06 -21.73 13.72
CA GLY A 454 30.60 -22.33 12.47
C GLY A 454 30.30 -21.27 11.43
N ALA A 455 29.01 -21.12 11.14
CA ALA A 455 28.50 -20.17 10.16
C ALA A 455 28.16 -18.78 10.72
N GLY A 456 28.32 -18.56 12.02
CA GLY A 456 27.96 -17.31 12.66
C GLY A 456 29.11 -16.64 13.39
N PHE A 457 28.77 -15.54 14.05
CA PHE A 457 29.64 -14.83 14.97
C PHE A 457 29.02 -14.84 16.37
N VAL A 458 29.85 -15.02 17.38
CA VAL A 458 29.51 -14.81 18.78
C VAL A 458 30.39 -13.69 19.31
N ALA A 459 29.77 -12.57 19.67
CA ALA A 459 30.45 -11.41 20.19
C ALA A 459 30.07 -11.14 21.66
N LYS A 460 31.07 -10.86 22.47
CA LYS A 460 30.90 -10.49 23.88
C LYS A 460 30.73 -8.99 23.99
N LEU A 461 29.59 -8.58 24.51
CA LEU A 461 29.20 -7.20 24.72
C LEU A 461 29.69 -6.71 26.09
N ARG A 462 29.97 -5.41 26.21
CA ARG A 462 30.25 -4.74 27.48
C ARG A 462 28.99 -3.99 27.95
N PRO A 463 28.15 -4.58 28.83
CA PRO A 463 26.91 -3.95 29.29
C PRO A 463 27.17 -2.61 29.99
N LEU A 464 26.19 -1.71 29.93
CA LEU A 464 26.18 -0.53 30.79
C LEU A 464 25.89 -0.92 32.25
N ALA A 465 26.51 -0.20 33.19
CA ALA A 465 26.29 -0.45 34.61
C ALA A 465 24.81 -0.24 34.99
N GLY A 466 24.22 -1.23 35.68
CA GLY A 466 22.81 -1.19 36.11
C GLY A 466 21.80 -1.75 35.09
N ALA A 467 22.24 -2.19 33.91
CA ALA A 467 21.37 -2.85 32.95
C ALA A 467 21.05 -4.29 33.38
N THR A 468 19.81 -4.74 33.15
CA THR A 468 19.26 -5.99 33.74
C THR A 468 19.28 -7.19 32.79
N GLY A 469 19.63 -6.99 31.51
CA GLY A 469 19.57 -8.02 30.48
C GLY A 469 18.14 -8.40 30.10
N SER A 470 17.20 -7.43 30.15
CA SER A 470 15.80 -7.64 29.80
C SER A 470 15.37 -6.68 28.70
N LEU A 471 14.62 -7.20 27.74
CA LEU A 471 14.10 -6.42 26.61
C LEU A 471 12.72 -5.85 26.96
N ALA A 472 12.64 -4.53 27.10
CA ALA A 472 11.39 -3.79 27.34
C ALA A 472 10.58 -3.66 26.03
N VAL A 473 10.06 -4.79 25.55
CA VAL A 473 9.15 -4.91 24.41
C VAL A 473 7.92 -5.68 24.88
N ASP A 474 6.72 -5.18 24.62
CA ASP A 474 5.51 -5.89 25.04
C ASP A 474 5.24 -7.08 24.12
N ASP A 475 4.67 -8.16 24.68
CA ASP A 475 4.28 -9.32 23.89
C ASP A 475 3.14 -8.94 22.93
N THR A 476 3.47 -8.97 21.65
CA THR A 476 2.60 -8.62 20.53
C THR A 476 2.65 -9.76 19.52
N PRO A 477 2.09 -10.93 19.85
CA PRO A 477 2.22 -12.10 19.01
C PRO A 477 1.47 -11.89 17.70
N CYS A 478 2.18 -12.06 16.59
CA CYS A 478 1.61 -12.03 15.25
C CYS A 478 1.87 -13.36 14.55
N LYS A 479 0.82 -14.12 14.21
CA LYS A 479 0.95 -15.41 13.52
C LYS A 479 1.69 -15.27 12.19
N ALA A 480 1.38 -14.22 11.44
CA ALA A 480 1.98 -13.97 10.13
C ALA A 480 3.48 -13.64 10.18
N ALA A 481 3.99 -13.09 11.27
CA ALA A 481 5.39 -12.64 11.36
C ALA A 481 6.16 -13.29 12.51
N GLY A 482 5.57 -14.21 13.28
CA GLY A 482 6.25 -14.90 14.38
C GLY A 482 7.22 -15.97 13.92
N GLU A 483 6.98 -16.56 12.75
CA GLU A 483 7.77 -17.63 12.16
C GLU A 483 8.04 -17.34 10.69
N ARG A 484 9.18 -17.85 10.19
CA ARG A 484 9.59 -17.70 8.79
C ARG A 484 8.55 -18.24 7.84
N ASP A 485 8.13 -19.49 8.03
CA ASP A 485 7.27 -20.17 7.07
C ASP A 485 5.88 -19.53 7.03
N SER A 486 5.39 -19.02 8.16
CA SER A 486 4.16 -18.23 8.21
C SER A 486 4.28 -16.91 7.43
N LEU A 487 5.42 -16.23 7.52
CA LEU A 487 5.66 -14.96 6.80
C LEU A 487 5.80 -15.17 5.29
N VAL A 488 6.59 -16.17 4.89
CA VAL A 488 6.80 -16.48 3.47
C VAL A 488 5.53 -17.07 2.86
N GLY A 489 4.84 -17.96 3.58
CA GLY A 489 3.56 -18.55 3.15
C GLY A 489 2.47 -17.49 2.98
N LEU A 490 2.41 -16.49 3.86
CA LEU A 490 1.56 -15.31 3.67
C LEU A 490 1.84 -14.62 2.34
N MET A 491 3.11 -14.35 2.06
CA MET A 491 3.51 -13.62 0.85
C MET A 491 3.23 -14.43 -0.41
N ASP A 492 3.58 -15.73 -0.41
CA ASP A 492 3.36 -16.64 -1.53
C ASP A 492 1.86 -16.79 -1.84
N ALA A 493 1.06 -17.13 -0.83
CA ALA A 493 -0.38 -17.37 -0.99
C ALA A 493 -1.16 -16.18 -1.56
N ASN A 494 -0.63 -14.96 -1.42
CA ASN A 494 -1.27 -13.74 -1.90
C ASN A 494 -0.54 -13.09 -3.09
N GLY A 495 0.53 -13.71 -3.59
CA GLY A 495 1.36 -13.16 -4.66
C GLY A 495 2.03 -11.83 -4.28
N TYR A 496 2.41 -11.65 -3.02
CA TYR A 496 3.16 -10.49 -2.53
C TYR A 496 4.64 -10.65 -2.85
N SER A 497 4.98 -10.52 -4.13
CA SER A 497 6.34 -10.68 -4.62
C SER A 497 7.23 -9.46 -4.39
N PHE A 498 8.49 -9.72 -4.04
CA PHE A 498 9.55 -8.74 -3.91
C PHE A 498 10.50 -8.75 -5.11
N GLY A 499 10.08 -9.22 -6.29
CA GLY A 499 10.98 -9.40 -7.45
C GLY A 499 11.39 -8.12 -8.18
N ASN A 500 10.65 -7.04 -7.97
CA ASN A 500 11.02 -5.71 -8.45
C ASN A 500 10.50 -4.63 -7.49
N LEU A 501 11.03 -3.42 -7.63
CA LEU A 501 10.75 -2.30 -6.73
C LEU A 501 9.24 -1.98 -6.59
N GLN A 502 8.47 -2.04 -7.69
CA GLN A 502 7.05 -1.70 -7.65
C GLN A 502 6.23 -2.79 -6.96
N CYS A 503 6.51 -4.06 -7.25
CA CYS A 503 5.90 -5.20 -6.56
C CYS A 503 6.26 -5.20 -5.08
N ALA A 504 7.53 -4.93 -4.73
CA ALA A 504 7.97 -4.83 -3.35
C ALA A 504 7.27 -3.72 -2.57
N LYS A 505 7.03 -2.54 -3.17
CA LYS A 505 6.23 -1.46 -2.53
C LYS A 505 4.79 -1.90 -2.26
N TYR A 506 4.17 -2.60 -3.22
CA TYR A 506 2.83 -3.14 -3.05
C TYR A 506 2.79 -4.24 -1.98
N ALA A 507 3.71 -5.19 -2.04
CA ALA A 507 3.88 -6.25 -1.05
C ALA A 507 4.10 -5.68 0.35
N SER A 508 4.95 -4.66 0.49
CA SER A 508 5.20 -3.96 1.75
C SER A 508 3.94 -3.35 2.33
N MET A 509 3.15 -2.65 1.50
CA MET A 509 1.85 -2.10 1.90
C MET A 509 0.89 -3.20 2.41
N MET A 510 0.83 -4.33 1.71
CA MET A 510 -0.06 -5.44 2.09
C MET A 510 0.43 -6.18 3.34
N VAL A 511 1.73 -6.39 3.51
CA VAL A 511 2.32 -6.96 4.73
C VAL A 511 1.99 -6.05 5.92
N VAL A 512 2.22 -4.74 5.83
CA VAL A 512 1.86 -3.80 6.89
C VAL A 512 0.37 -3.83 7.21
N TYR A 513 -0.49 -3.94 6.19
CA TYR A 513 -1.93 -4.09 6.39
C TYR A 513 -2.29 -5.30 7.25
N HIS A 514 -1.71 -6.45 6.93
CA HIS A 514 -1.93 -7.71 7.66
C HIS A 514 -1.41 -7.66 9.09
N LEU A 515 -0.27 -6.99 9.31
CA LEU A 515 0.27 -6.76 10.65
C LEU A 515 -0.63 -5.81 11.46
N ALA A 516 -1.03 -4.68 10.87
CA ALA A 516 -1.78 -3.62 11.56
C ALA A 516 -3.22 -4.04 11.93
N LYS A 517 -3.90 -4.80 11.06
CA LYS A 517 -5.23 -5.32 11.42
C LYS A 517 -5.16 -6.44 12.46
N GLY A 518 -3.96 -6.96 12.72
CA GLY A 518 -3.76 -8.27 13.27
C GLY A 518 -4.28 -9.28 12.25
N TRP A 519 -3.45 -10.23 11.84
CA TRP A 519 -3.90 -11.40 11.07
C TRP A 519 -4.80 -12.25 11.96
N LYS A 520 -6.00 -11.74 12.20
CA LYS A 520 -7.06 -12.23 13.06
C LYS A 520 -8.25 -12.34 12.12
N LYS A 521 -8.43 -13.52 11.51
CA LYS A 521 -9.57 -14.40 11.84
C LYS A 521 -9.87 -15.48 10.79
N ASP A 522 -9.50 -15.36 9.51
CA ASP A 522 -10.20 -16.18 8.49
C ASP A 522 -9.33 -17.14 7.65
N GLY A 523 -8.00 -17.18 7.83
CA GLY A 523 -7.09 -17.94 6.95
C GLY A 523 -6.57 -19.29 7.49
N ALA A 524 -7.05 -19.73 8.65
CA ALA A 524 -6.65 -21.02 9.25
C ALA A 524 -7.49 -22.20 8.72
N ARG A 525 -7.93 -22.15 7.46
CA ARG A 525 -8.07 -23.41 6.71
C ARG A 525 -6.64 -23.89 6.46
N GLU A 526 -6.20 -24.76 7.35
CA GLU A 526 -4.96 -25.54 7.35
C GLU A 526 -4.02 -25.30 6.16
N PHE A 527 -3.05 -24.39 6.34
CA PHE A 527 -1.83 -24.39 5.52
C PHE A 527 -0.93 -25.61 5.79
N SER A 528 -1.37 -26.53 6.66
CA SER A 528 -0.67 -27.77 7.04
C SER A 528 -0.45 -28.75 5.88
N SER A 529 -1.10 -28.56 4.72
CA SER A 529 -1.01 -29.49 3.59
C SER A 529 -0.15 -29.02 2.41
N TYR A 530 0.42 -27.81 2.40
CA TYR A 530 1.26 -27.37 1.28
C TYR A 530 2.70 -27.90 1.42
N ARG A 531 2.88 -29.20 1.19
CA ARG A 531 4.19 -29.70 0.75
C ARG A 531 4.43 -29.22 -0.68
N PRO A 532 5.58 -28.60 -0.99
CA PRO A 532 5.97 -28.36 -2.37
C PRO A 532 5.94 -29.71 -3.10
N ARG A 533 5.07 -29.86 -4.12
CA ARG A 533 5.14 -31.00 -5.05
C ARG A 533 6.42 -30.86 -5.87
N HIS A 534 7.54 -31.25 -5.28
CA HIS A 534 8.63 -31.81 -6.07
C HIS A 534 8.17 -33.18 -6.57
N ALA A 535 8.40 -33.41 -7.85
CA ALA A 535 7.96 -34.56 -8.60
C ALA A 535 8.47 -35.87 -7.98
N ASP A 536 7.60 -36.56 -7.24
CA ASP A 536 7.74 -38.00 -7.01
C ASP A 536 6.39 -38.66 -7.25
N ALA A 537 6.43 -39.66 -8.12
CA ALA A 537 5.29 -40.42 -8.58
C ALA A 537 4.92 -41.52 -7.58
N GLY A 538 3.62 -41.66 -7.34
CA GLY A 538 2.99 -42.94 -7.01
C GLY A 538 2.79 -43.25 -5.53
N ALA A 539 1.53 -43.23 -5.11
CA ALA A 539 0.82 -44.36 -4.49
C ALA A 539 -0.51 -43.82 -3.92
N GLY A 540 -1.62 -44.43 -4.35
CA GLY A 540 -2.95 -44.10 -3.86
C GLY A 540 -3.22 -44.72 -2.49
N SER A 541 -4.02 -44.02 -1.69
CA SER A 541 -4.75 -44.60 -0.58
C SER A 541 -6.08 -43.85 -0.43
N GLU A 542 -7.10 -44.63 -0.12
CA GLU A 542 -8.53 -44.34 -0.10
C GLU A 542 -8.90 -43.33 1.00
N GLU A 543 -9.84 -42.43 0.71
CA GLU A 543 -10.42 -41.47 1.67
C GLU A 543 -11.69 -42.06 2.30
N GLU A 544 -11.74 -42.11 3.63
CA GLU A 544 -12.94 -42.37 4.44
C GLU A 544 -13.66 -41.03 4.69
N GLU A 545 -14.97 -40.99 4.39
CA GLU A 545 -15.88 -39.89 4.73
C GLU A 545 -16.29 -39.99 6.22
N GLU A 546 -15.98 -38.98 7.03
CA GLU A 546 -16.55 -38.78 8.37
C GLU A 546 -17.62 -37.68 8.34
N GLU A 547 -18.84 -38.02 8.79
CA GLU A 547 -19.99 -37.12 8.98
C GLU A 547 -19.75 -36.14 10.14
N GLU A 548 -19.97 -34.84 9.90
CA GLU A 548 -20.07 -33.81 10.95
C GLU A 548 -21.49 -33.73 11.56
N PRO A 549 -21.64 -33.48 12.88
CA PRO A 549 -22.94 -33.29 13.52
C PRO A 549 -23.43 -31.83 13.51
N GLU A 550 -24.74 -31.65 13.34
CA GLU A 550 -25.47 -30.37 13.42
C GLU A 550 -25.43 -29.76 14.85
N GLU A 551 -24.97 -28.51 14.98
CA GLU A 551 -25.11 -27.72 16.21
C GLU A 551 -26.40 -26.87 16.21
N GLN A 552 -27.20 -27.02 17.26
CA GLN A 552 -28.38 -26.21 17.56
C GLN A 552 -28.00 -24.86 18.17
N GLU A 553 -28.54 -23.77 17.61
CA GLU A 553 -28.44 -22.41 18.14
C GLU A 553 -29.36 -22.23 19.36
N GLY A 554 -28.78 -21.94 20.53
CA GLY A 554 -29.48 -21.53 21.75
C GLY A 554 -29.31 -20.02 22.02
N GLU A 555 -30.41 -19.27 21.98
CA GLU A 555 -30.48 -17.86 22.35
C GLU A 555 -30.23 -17.64 23.85
N SER A 556 -29.37 -16.69 24.22
CA SER A 556 -29.20 -16.22 25.61
C SER A 556 -29.37 -14.71 25.74
N PHE A 557 -30.30 -14.30 26.61
CA PHE A 557 -30.58 -12.90 27.00
C PHE A 557 -29.55 -12.35 28.03
N PRO A 558 -29.36 -11.02 28.11
CA PRO A 558 -28.37 -10.41 29.00
C PRO A 558 -28.86 -10.21 30.44
N VAL A 559 -27.97 -10.48 31.40
CA VAL A 559 -28.13 -10.25 32.85
C VAL A 559 -27.55 -8.86 33.23
N PRO A 560 -28.20 -8.07 34.10
CA PRO A 560 -27.70 -6.77 34.56
C PRO A 560 -26.68 -6.85 35.71
N PRO A 561 -25.87 -5.80 35.94
CA PRO A 561 -24.77 -5.82 36.92
C PRO A 561 -25.25 -5.59 38.37
N PRO A 562 -24.51 -6.10 39.38
CA PRO A 562 -24.88 -5.95 40.78
C PRO A 562 -24.41 -4.62 41.40
N ALA A 563 -25.21 -4.16 42.36
CA ALA A 563 -25.07 -2.90 43.10
C ALA A 563 -24.00 -2.96 44.21
N ALA A 564 -23.41 -1.80 44.49
CA ALA A 564 -22.42 -1.57 45.53
C ALA A 564 -23.03 -1.60 46.95
N SER A 565 -22.44 -2.38 47.85
CA SER A 565 -22.74 -2.37 49.28
C SER A 565 -21.68 -1.61 50.07
N ARG A 566 -22.14 -0.58 50.81
CA ARG A 566 -21.41 0.11 51.86
C ARG A 566 -21.10 -0.84 53.03
N GLN A 567 -19.89 -0.79 53.57
CA GLN A 567 -19.60 -1.26 54.92
C GLN A 567 -18.88 -0.15 55.72
N ASN A 568 -19.50 0.17 56.85
CA ASN A 568 -19.02 0.99 57.95
C ASN A 568 -18.64 0.03 59.09
N SER A 569 -17.41 0.12 59.58
CA SER A 569 -16.94 -0.32 60.91
C SER A 569 -15.46 0.02 60.96
N GLY A 570 -14.85 0.65 61.95
CA GLY A 570 -15.19 0.99 63.32
C GLY A 570 -13.83 1.26 63.96
N LEU A 571 -13.61 2.48 64.45
CA LEU A 571 -12.37 2.89 65.09
C LEU A 571 -12.20 2.18 66.44
N GLU A 572 -11.08 1.50 66.64
CA GLU A 572 -10.49 1.28 67.97
C GLU A 572 -9.16 2.03 68.05
N VAL A 573 -9.07 2.94 69.01
CA VAL A 573 -7.88 3.71 69.38
C VAL A 573 -7.52 3.32 70.81
N LEU A 574 -6.36 2.72 70.99
CA LEU A 574 -5.65 2.63 72.26
C LEU A 574 -4.16 2.50 71.93
N ILE A 575 -3.38 3.53 72.26
CA ILE A 575 -2.08 3.48 72.96
C ILE A 575 -1.69 4.93 73.23
N SER A 576 -1.56 5.24 74.52
CA SER A 576 -1.06 6.50 75.02
C SER A 576 0.27 6.27 75.74
N ARG A 577 1.15 7.26 75.62
CA ARG A 577 2.32 7.59 76.45
C ARG A 577 3.61 6.79 76.26
N GLN A 578 4.60 7.49 75.71
CA GLN A 578 5.96 7.47 76.23
C GLN A 578 6.29 8.82 76.86
N HIS A 579 6.94 8.76 78.02
CA HIS A 579 7.65 9.85 78.69
C HIS A 579 9.00 10.08 77.99
N SER A 580 9.27 11.31 77.55
CA SER A 580 10.43 12.15 77.90
C SER A 580 10.30 13.51 77.23
#